data_AF-A0A2N7DR00-F1
#
_entry.id   AF-A0A2N7DR00-F1
#
_cell.length_a   1.000
_cell.length_b   1.000
_cell.length_c   1.000
_cell.angle_alpha   90.00
_cell.angle_beta   90.00
_cell.angle_gamma   90.00
#
_symmetry.space_group_name_H-M   'P 1'
#
loop_
_entity.id
_entity.type
_entity.pdbx_description
1 polymer ?
#
loop_
_entity_poly.entity_id
_entity_poly.type
_entity_poly.pdbx_seq_one_letter_code
_entity_poly.pdbx_strand_id
1 'polypeptide(L)'
;MGSGLKTSMRLDLLIAFISKPTKDIVFLPVSLLFIFAGAVNLGFTGFLWATPFMVLFFIIIRDYHKRLKYSLIIIVSMVFAFFMWDKPTNKLIFPYLGAKVELVSGWGYQGAAYSNQFYLIKPDNIENWRQRSHTNDPFEVVLFDENVTLTMDRVEISHPSFGLSLGVIFTDANGNEFYISPDSLINSVAIGDILSEQLTGVESTQSAWSNNIGLLMAWPMLPVILFSKM
;
A
#
# COMPACT_ATOMS: atom_id res chain seq x y z
N MET A 1 -45.65 8.18 0.48
CA MET A 1 -44.62 7.14 0.31
C MET A 1 -44.43 6.87 -1.17
N GLY A 2 -43.47 7.53 -1.83
CA GLY A 2 -43.31 7.39 -3.28
C GLY A 2 -42.06 8.11 -3.76
N SER A 3 -41.00 7.34 -3.98
CA SER A 3 -39.82 7.79 -4.75
C SER A 3 -38.80 6.67 -5.05
N GLY A 4 -38.99 5.42 -4.60
CA GLY A 4 -37.97 4.36 -4.76
C GLY A 4 -37.93 3.64 -6.12
N LEU A 5 -38.91 3.84 -7.01
CA LEU A 5 -39.11 2.97 -8.18
C LEU A 5 -38.61 3.51 -9.54
N LYS A 6 -38.14 4.76 -9.63
CA LYS A 6 -37.77 5.37 -10.92
C LYS A 6 -36.30 5.19 -11.32
N THR A 7 -35.41 4.88 -10.38
CA THR A 7 -33.97 4.82 -10.63
C THR A 7 -33.51 3.43 -11.09
N SER A 8 -34.09 2.35 -10.55
CA SER A 8 -33.72 0.98 -10.94
C SER A 8 -34.07 0.67 -12.41
N MET A 9 -35.24 1.13 -12.87
CA MET A 9 -35.74 0.88 -14.23
C MET A 9 -34.85 1.49 -15.33
N ARG A 10 -34.10 2.56 -15.03
CA ARG A 10 -33.20 3.22 -16.00
C ARG A 10 -31.87 2.50 -16.17
N LEU A 11 -31.35 1.89 -15.11
CA LEU A 11 -30.09 1.15 -15.15
C LEU A 11 -30.28 -0.21 -15.84
N ASP A 12 -31.38 -0.91 -15.53
CA ASP A 12 -31.73 -2.17 -16.20
C ASP A 12 -31.91 -1.97 -17.71
N LEU A 13 -32.47 -0.84 -18.16
CA LEU A 13 -32.61 -0.47 -19.58
C LEU A 13 -31.27 -0.25 -20.27
N LEU A 14 -30.35 0.52 -19.67
CA LEU A 14 -29.00 0.76 -20.21
C LEU A 14 -28.18 -0.54 -20.33
N ILE A 15 -28.30 -1.43 -19.34
CA ILE A 15 -27.59 -2.71 -19.30
C ILE A 15 -28.26 -3.76 -20.22
N ALA A 16 -29.55 -3.62 -20.53
CA ALA A 16 -30.26 -4.50 -21.46
C ALA A 16 -29.80 -4.35 -22.92
N PHE A 17 -29.28 -3.18 -23.32
CA PHE A 17 -28.71 -2.96 -24.66
C PHE A 17 -27.34 -3.62 -24.86
N ILE A 18 -26.69 -4.05 -23.78
CA ILE A 18 -25.39 -4.72 -23.85
C ILE A 18 -25.64 -6.22 -24.01
N SER A 19 -25.13 -6.79 -25.10
CA SER A 19 -25.26 -8.23 -25.34
C SER A 19 -24.64 -9.04 -24.20
N LYS A 20 -25.23 -10.20 -23.88
CA LYS A 20 -24.67 -11.15 -22.90
C LYS A 20 -23.18 -11.44 -23.12
N PRO A 21 -22.70 -11.75 -24.35
CA PRO A 21 -21.27 -11.97 -24.55
C PRO A 21 -20.43 -10.74 -24.25
N THR A 22 -20.90 -9.52 -24.54
CA THR A 22 -20.18 -8.29 -24.15
C THR A 22 -20.07 -8.14 -22.63
N LYS A 23 -21.14 -8.47 -21.88
CA LYS A 23 -21.09 -8.46 -20.39
C LYS A 23 -20.04 -9.42 -19.86
N ASP A 24 -20.03 -10.64 -20.39
CA ASP A 24 -19.20 -11.73 -19.90
C ASP A 24 -17.72 -11.57 -20.30
N ILE A 25 -17.44 -11.06 -21.51
CA ILE A 25 -16.08 -10.96 -22.06
C ILE A 25 -15.39 -9.65 -21.68
N VAL A 26 -16.15 -8.56 -21.50
CA VAL A 26 -15.57 -7.23 -21.27
C VAL A 26 -15.84 -6.76 -19.85
N PHE A 27 -17.11 -6.61 -19.49
CA PHE A 27 -17.46 -5.93 -18.24
C PHE A 27 -17.16 -6.76 -16.99
N LEU A 28 -17.31 -8.09 -17.05
CA LEU A 28 -16.95 -8.96 -15.94
C LEU A 28 -15.43 -8.94 -15.66
N PRO A 29 -14.53 -9.18 -16.63
CA PRO A 29 -13.08 -9.05 -16.40
C PRO A 29 -12.65 -7.66 -15.93
N VAL A 30 -13.21 -6.59 -16.52
CA VAL A 30 -12.94 -5.21 -16.06
C VAL A 30 -13.37 -5.04 -14.61
N SER A 31 -14.58 -5.50 -14.24
CA SER A 31 -15.05 -5.39 -12.86
C SER A 31 -14.13 -6.13 -11.89
N LEU A 32 -13.74 -7.36 -12.23
CA LEU A 32 -12.81 -8.17 -11.43
C LEU A 32 -11.44 -7.48 -11.28
N LEU A 33 -10.91 -6.93 -12.38
CA LEU A 33 -9.64 -6.21 -12.37
C LEU A 33 -9.68 -4.99 -11.44
N PHE A 34 -10.75 -4.19 -11.49
CA PHE A 34 -10.89 -3.00 -10.64
C PHE A 34 -11.17 -3.35 -9.18
N ILE A 35 -11.92 -4.42 -8.90
CA ILE A 35 -12.09 -4.94 -7.54
C ILE A 35 -10.73 -5.40 -6.98
N PHE A 36 -9.97 -6.15 -7.78
CA PHE A 36 -8.63 -6.58 -7.42
C PHE A 36 -7.68 -5.39 -7.20
N ALA A 37 -7.76 -4.38 -8.06
CA ALA A 37 -7.00 -3.14 -7.92
C ALA A 37 -7.32 -2.37 -6.64
N GLY A 38 -8.60 -2.29 -6.26
CA GLY A 38 -9.00 -1.74 -4.97
C GLY A 38 -8.44 -2.53 -3.78
N ALA A 39 -8.34 -3.86 -3.91
CA ALA A 39 -7.79 -4.71 -2.87
C ALA A 39 -6.29 -4.46 -2.65
N VAL A 40 -5.50 -4.28 -3.72
CA VAL A 40 -4.04 -4.07 -3.62
C VAL A 40 -3.63 -2.60 -3.46
N ASN A 41 -4.56 -1.66 -3.68
CA ASN A 41 -4.28 -0.23 -3.54
C ASN A 41 -3.89 0.12 -2.10
N LEU A 42 -2.81 0.90 -1.95
CA LEU A 42 -2.30 1.35 -0.65
C LEU A 42 -2.73 2.77 -0.26
N GLY A 43 -3.23 3.56 -1.20
CA GLY A 43 -3.59 4.96 -0.99
C GLY A 43 -4.89 5.18 -0.22
N PHE A 44 -5.11 6.43 0.21
CA PHE A 44 -6.25 6.81 1.07
C PHE A 44 -7.61 6.49 0.43
N THR A 45 -7.70 6.67 -0.89
CA THR A 45 -8.94 6.41 -1.62
C THR A 45 -9.25 4.92 -1.74
N GLY A 46 -8.27 4.06 -1.43
CA GLY A 46 -8.35 2.61 -1.30
C GLY A 46 -9.43 1.97 -2.17
N PHE A 47 -10.40 1.38 -1.50
CA PHE A 47 -11.50 0.63 -2.09
C PHE A 47 -12.68 1.48 -2.55
N LEU A 48 -12.77 2.75 -2.15
CA LEU A 48 -13.93 3.59 -2.45
C LEU A 48 -14.17 3.65 -3.97
N TRP A 49 -13.09 3.78 -4.75
CA TRP A 49 -13.15 3.84 -6.21
C TRP A 49 -13.39 2.49 -6.89
N ALA A 50 -13.30 1.37 -6.18
CA ALA A 50 -13.71 0.06 -6.68
C ALA A 50 -15.23 -0.18 -6.53
N THR A 51 -15.95 0.64 -5.76
CA THR A 51 -17.39 0.46 -5.48
C THR A 51 -18.26 0.36 -6.73
N PRO A 52 -18.11 1.22 -7.77
CA PRO A 52 -18.91 1.10 -8.99
C PRO A 52 -18.72 -0.26 -9.69
N PHE A 53 -17.51 -0.81 -9.65
CA PHE A 53 -17.15 -2.08 -10.27
C PHE A 53 -17.68 -3.27 -9.47
N MET A 54 -17.75 -3.18 -8.14
CA MET A 54 -18.47 -4.16 -7.34
C MET A 54 -19.96 -4.20 -7.66
N VAL A 55 -20.60 -3.04 -7.75
CA VAL A 55 -22.03 -2.95 -8.09
C VAL A 55 -22.26 -3.57 -9.47
N LEU A 56 -21.42 -3.21 -10.45
CA LEU A 56 -21.47 -3.79 -11.78
C LEU A 56 -21.26 -5.31 -11.78
N PHE A 57 -20.29 -5.81 -11.02
CA PHE A 57 -20.05 -7.24 -10.83
C PHE A 57 -21.31 -7.96 -10.32
N PHE A 58 -21.94 -7.46 -9.26
CA PHE A 58 -23.16 -8.07 -8.71
C PHE A 58 -24.34 -8.02 -9.67
N ILE A 59 -24.46 -6.96 -10.48
CA ILE A 59 -25.49 -6.88 -11.52
C ILE A 59 -25.25 -7.93 -12.61
N ILE A 60 -24.01 -8.10 -13.07
CA ILE A 60 -23.68 -9.06 -14.15
C ILE A 60 -23.92 -10.49 -13.71
N ILE A 61 -23.44 -10.89 -12.52
CA ILE A 61 -23.55 -12.27 -12.05
C ILE A 61 -24.97 -12.62 -11.55
N ARG A 62 -25.90 -11.65 -11.45
CA ARG A 62 -27.27 -11.86 -10.96
C ARG A 62 -27.98 -12.98 -11.73
N ASP A 63 -27.79 -12.98 -13.05
CA ASP A 63 -28.46 -13.87 -13.99
C ASP A 63 -27.69 -15.18 -14.23
N TYR A 64 -26.56 -15.38 -13.53
CA TYR A 64 -25.77 -16.60 -13.62
C TYR A 64 -26.41 -17.75 -12.81
N HIS A 65 -26.12 -18.99 -13.21
CA HIS A 65 -26.51 -20.16 -12.45
C HIS A 65 -26.00 -20.08 -11.01
N LYS A 66 -26.83 -20.52 -10.05
CA LYS A 66 -26.55 -20.41 -8.61
C LYS A 66 -25.15 -20.88 -8.23
N ARG A 67 -24.71 -22.04 -8.75
CA ARG A 67 -23.38 -22.60 -8.49
C ARG A 67 -22.27 -21.62 -8.89
N LEU A 68 -22.25 -21.18 -10.16
CA LEU A 68 -21.24 -20.25 -10.67
C LEU A 68 -21.24 -18.91 -9.93
N LYS A 69 -22.43 -18.36 -9.67
CA LYS A 69 -22.59 -17.10 -8.91
C LYS A 69 -21.94 -17.18 -7.53
N TYR A 70 -22.25 -18.21 -6.75
CA TYR A 70 -21.69 -18.36 -5.41
C TYR A 70 -20.19 -18.66 -5.46
N SER A 71 -19.72 -19.47 -6.41
CA SER A 71 -18.28 -19.71 -6.60
C SER A 71 -17.53 -18.41 -6.88
N LEU A 72 -18.02 -17.55 -7.78
CA LEU A 72 -17.39 -16.26 -8.07
C LEU A 72 -17.35 -15.35 -6.85
N ILE A 73 -18.45 -15.24 -6.11
CA ILE A 73 -18.51 -14.41 -4.89
C ILE A 73 -17.49 -14.90 -3.85
N ILE A 74 -17.39 -16.22 -3.65
CA ILE A 74 -16.43 -16.80 -2.70
C ILE A 74 -15.00 -16.52 -3.15
N ILE A 75 -14.67 -16.77 -4.42
CA ILE A 75 -13.33 -16.51 -4.98
C ILE A 75 -12.95 -15.04 -4.82
N VAL A 76 -13.81 -14.12 -5.23
CA VAL A 76 -13.56 -12.67 -5.11
C VAL A 76 -13.38 -12.27 -3.65
N SER A 77 -14.24 -12.76 -2.75
CA SER A 77 -14.13 -12.49 -1.30
C SER A 77 -12.83 -13.01 -0.71
N MET A 78 -12.38 -14.21 -1.10
CA MET A 78 -11.11 -14.79 -0.62
C MET A 78 -9.91 -13.97 -1.09
N VAL A 79 -9.86 -13.63 -2.38
CA VAL A 79 -8.78 -12.78 -2.93
C VAL A 79 -8.77 -11.43 -2.22
N PHE A 80 -9.94 -10.83 -2.03
CA PHE A 80 -10.07 -9.55 -1.35
C PHE A 80 -9.58 -9.61 0.11
N ALA A 81 -10.03 -10.62 0.86
CA ALA A 81 -9.61 -10.82 2.25
C ALA A 81 -8.09 -11.04 2.34
N PHE A 82 -7.51 -11.83 1.44
CA PHE A 82 -6.08 -12.08 1.41
C PHE A 82 -5.24 -10.81 1.27
N PHE A 83 -5.65 -9.87 0.41
CA PHE A 83 -4.92 -8.61 0.21
C PHE A 83 -5.26 -7.52 1.24
N MET A 84 -6.41 -7.59 1.91
CA MET A 84 -6.83 -6.58 2.88
C MET A 84 -6.45 -6.90 4.32
N TRP A 85 -6.31 -8.19 4.68
CA TRP A 85 -6.15 -8.62 6.06
C TRP A 85 -4.84 -8.13 6.71
N ASP A 86 -3.73 -8.17 5.99
CA ASP A 86 -2.43 -7.76 6.53
C ASP A 86 -1.50 -7.21 5.43
N LYS A 87 -1.86 -6.05 4.88
CA LYS A 87 -1.05 -5.37 3.86
C LYS A 87 0.39 -5.10 4.31
N PRO A 88 0.65 -4.59 5.53
CA PRO A 88 2.00 -4.25 5.97
C PRO A 88 3.00 -5.41 5.91
N THR A 89 2.55 -6.65 6.07
CA THR A 89 3.39 -7.86 6.07
C THR A 89 3.24 -8.70 4.80
N ASN A 90 2.48 -8.23 3.81
CA ASN A 90 2.21 -9.02 2.60
C ASN A 90 3.39 -8.99 1.64
N LYS A 91 4.11 -10.11 1.51
CA LYS A 91 5.27 -10.25 0.60
C LYS A 91 4.98 -10.04 -0.88
N LEU A 92 3.74 -10.20 -1.32
CA LEU A 92 3.40 -9.90 -2.72
C LEU A 92 3.39 -8.38 -2.95
N ILE A 93 2.99 -7.60 -1.95
CA ILE A 93 3.00 -6.13 -1.99
C ILE A 93 4.41 -5.61 -1.69
N PHE A 94 5.05 -6.11 -0.64
CA PHE A 94 6.38 -5.70 -0.19
C PHE A 94 7.36 -6.90 -0.26
N PRO A 95 8.05 -7.10 -1.40
CA PRO A 95 8.83 -8.32 -1.64
C PRO A 95 10.05 -8.47 -0.75
N TYR A 96 10.52 -7.38 -0.13
CA TYR A 96 11.73 -7.35 0.69
C TYR A 96 11.48 -7.61 2.18
N LEU A 97 10.26 -7.99 2.57
CA LEU A 97 10.01 -8.37 3.96
C LEU A 97 10.80 -9.61 4.36
N GLY A 98 11.45 -9.53 5.52
CA GLY A 98 12.45 -10.47 6.00
C GLY A 98 13.86 -10.16 5.51
N ALA A 99 14.07 -9.10 4.74
CA ALA A 99 15.40 -8.71 4.30
C ALA A 99 16.25 -8.24 5.48
N LYS A 100 17.50 -8.70 5.51
CA LYS A 100 18.47 -8.25 6.50
C LYS A 100 19.24 -7.06 5.97
N VAL A 101 19.46 -6.10 6.85
CA VAL A 101 20.28 -4.93 6.61
C VAL A 101 21.32 -4.83 7.70
N GLU A 102 22.52 -4.42 7.34
CA GLU A 102 23.56 -4.06 8.29
C GLU A 102 23.76 -2.55 8.25
N LEU A 103 23.52 -1.91 9.39
CA LEU A 103 23.85 -0.51 9.61
C LEU A 103 25.32 -0.44 10.00
N VAL A 104 26.11 0.34 9.27
CA VAL A 104 27.50 0.63 9.66
C VAL A 104 27.50 1.49 10.94
N SER A 105 28.52 1.34 11.79
CA SER A 105 28.68 2.16 13.00
C SER A 105 28.51 3.65 12.73
N GLY A 106 27.90 4.39 13.66
CA GLY A 106 27.67 5.83 13.54
C GLY A 106 26.28 6.23 13.08
N TRP A 107 25.42 5.27 12.72
CA TRP A 107 23.97 5.51 12.68
C TRP A 107 23.44 5.84 14.07
N GLY A 108 22.44 6.72 14.13
CA GLY A 108 21.76 7.07 15.35
C GLY A 108 20.32 6.56 15.38
N TYR A 109 19.73 6.56 16.57
CA TYR A 109 18.31 6.35 16.75
C TYR A 109 17.76 7.25 17.86
N GLN A 110 16.48 7.60 17.76
CA GLN A 110 15.79 8.39 18.78
C GLN A 110 14.43 7.76 19.07
N GLY A 111 14.05 7.68 20.35
CA GLY A 111 12.74 7.20 20.75
C GLY A 111 11.62 8.10 20.23
N ALA A 112 10.54 7.49 19.74
CA ALA A 112 9.32 8.20 19.42
C ALA A 112 8.53 8.50 20.70
N ALA A 113 7.99 9.71 20.83
CA ALA A 113 7.10 10.05 21.93
C ALA A 113 5.92 9.07 21.99
N TYR A 114 5.75 8.41 23.15
CA TYR A 114 4.67 7.47 23.43
C TYR A 114 4.66 6.20 22.55
N SER A 115 5.81 5.76 22.03
CA SER A 115 5.94 4.51 21.26
C SER A 115 7.23 3.77 21.61
N ASN A 116 7.21 2.44 21.45
CA ASN A 116 8.39 1.58 21.56
C ASN A 116 9.22 1.54 20.26
N GLN A 117 8.91 2.42 19.30
CA GLN A 117 9.59 2.54 18.03
C GLN A 117 10.67 3.61 18.09
N PHE A 118 11.80 3.33 17.47
CA PHE A 118 12.92 4.23 17.34
C PHE A 118 13.06 4.73 15.91
N TYR A 119 13.18 6.04 15.71
CA TYR A 119 13.48 6.60 14.39
C TYR A 119 14.97 6.44 14.09
N LEU A 120 15.30 5.80 12.97
CA LEU A 120 16.69 5.73 12.49
C LEU A 120 17.13 7.06 11.91
N ILE A 121 18.32 7.50 12.31
CA ILE A 121 18.92 8.77 11.94
C ILE A 121 20.25 8.50 11.23
N LYS A 122 20.37 9.01 10.01
CA LYS A 122 21.61 8.90 9.22
C LYS A 122 22.76 9.63 9.91
N PRO A 123 24.01 9.13 9.82
CA PRO A 123 25.19 9.77 10.43
C PRO A 123 25.30 11.28 10.16
N ASP A 124 25.11 11.70 8.90
CA ASP A 124 25.22 13.11 8.49
C ASP A 124 24.15 14.03 9.09
N ASN A 125 23.06 13.46 9.62
CA ASN A 125 21.94 14.21 10.19
C ASN A 125 21.96 14.25 11.72
N ILE A 126 22.86 13.52 12.38
CA ILE A 126 22.84 13.36 13.84
C ILE A 126 22.95 14.70 14.56
N GLU A 127 23.85 15.58 14.11
CA GLU A 127 24.02 16.89 14.73
C GLU A 127 22.78 17.78 14.55
N ASN A 128 22.16 17.75 13.36
CA ASN A 128 20.91 18.46 13.11
C ASN A 128 19.77 17.98 14.01
N TRP A 129 19.70 16.68 14.29
CA TRP A 129 18.71 16.12 15.21
C TRP A 129 18.99 16.53 16.65
N ARG A 130 20.23 16.43 17.12
CA ARG A 130 20.61 16.88 18.48
C ARG A 130 20.26 18.35 18.73
N GLN A 131 20.53 19.23 17.78
CA GLN A 131 20.20 20.65 17.88
C GLN A 131 18.69 20.90 17.94
N ARG A 132 17.87 20.11 17.23
CA ARG A 132 16.41 20.19 17.30
C ARG A 132 15.88 19.68 18.64
N SER A 133 16.41 18.55 19.13
CA SER A 133 15.96 17.94 20.39
C SER A 133 16.19 18.84 21.60
N HIS A 134 17.25 19.65 21.60
CA HIS A 134 17.54 20.63 22.66
C HIS A 134 16.45 21.70 22.87
N THR A 135 15.53 21.87 21.92
CA THR A 135 14.52 22.93 22.03
C THR A 135 13.18 22.52 22.63
N ASN A 136 12.81 21.23 22.69
CA ASN A 136 11.55 20.76 23.33
C ASN A 136 11.37 19.21 23.37
N ASP A 137 12.38 18.39 23.08
CA ASP A 137 12.21 16.93 22.92
C ASP A 137 12.93 16.15 24.04
N PRO A 138 12.23 15.38 24.89
CA PRO A 138 12.85 14.63 25.99
C PRO A 138 13.67 13.42 25.52
N PHE A 139 13.62 13.06 24.23
CA PHE A 139 14.31 11.88 23.71
C PHE A 139 15.70 12.24 23.17
N GLU A 140 16.75 11.70 23.79
CA GLU A 140 18.12 11.86 23.34
C GLU A 140 18.41 10.98 22.10
N VAL A 141 19.25 11.50 21.20
CA VAL A 141 19.75 10.73 20.06
C VAL A 141 20.88 9.82 20.54
N VAL A 142 20.66 8.51 20.47
CA VAL A 142 21.64 7.47 20.82
C VAL A 142 22.34 6.96 19.57
N LEU A 143 23.63 6.67 19.66
CA LEU A 143 24.42 6.12 18.55
C LEU A 143 24.55 4.61 18.65
N PHE A 144 24.63 3.95 17.49
CA PHE A 144 25.15 2.60 17.43
C PHE A 144 26.69 2.65 17.43
N ASP A 145 27.29 2.13 18.50
CA ASP A 145 28.74 2.05 18.68
C ASP A 145 29.40 0.99 17.78
N GLU A 146 28.62 0.00 17.34
CA GLU A 146 29.05 -1.10 16.49
C GLU A 146 28.07 -1.29 15.31
N ASN A 147 28.45 -2.11 14.34
CA ASN A 147 27.55 -2.48 13.25
C ASN A 147 26.35 -3.26 13.80
N VAL A 148 25.15 -2.92 13.34
CA VAL A 148 23.92 -3.56 13.80
C VAL A 148 23.20 -4.22 12.64
N THR A 149 22.86 -5.49 12.81
CA THR A 149 21.99 -6.21 11.87
C THR A 149 20.54 -6.07 12.28
N LEU A 150 19.71 -5.61 11.34
CA LEU A 150 18.26 -5.51 11.51
C LEU A 150 17.53 -6.31 10.44
N THR A 151 16.31 -6.75 10.73
CA THR A 151 15.46 -7.47 9.78
C THR A 151 14.22 -6.65 9.45
N MET A 152 13.92 -6.45 8.16
CA MET A 152 12.71 -5.76 7.72
C MET A 152 11.48 -6.59 8.11
N ASP A 153 10.71 -6.11 9.07
CA ASP A 153 9.56 -6.82 9.63
C ASP A 153 8.28 -6.50 8.84
N ARG A 154 8.00 -5.21 8.64
CA ARG A 154 6.78 -4.72 7.97
C ARG A 154 6.98 -3.35 7.32
N VAL A 155 6.02 -2.98 6.47
CA VAL A 155 5.89 -1.62 5.95
C VAL A 155 4.59 -1.01 6.46
N GLU A 156 4.71 -0.04 7.37
CA GLU A 156 3.58 0.73 7.86
C GLU A 156 3.03 1.65 6.77
N ILE A 157 1.71 1.62 6.63
CA ILE A 157 0.97 2.41 5.65
C ILE A 157 0.13 3.41 6.41
N SER A 158 0.33 4.69 6.14
CA SER A 158 -0.42 5.78 6.76
C SER A 158 -0.91 6.78 5.71
N HIS A 159 -1.92 7.57 6.08
CA HIS A 159 -2.56 8.53 5.18
C HIS A 159 -2.60 9.96 5.70
N PRO A 160 -1.45 10.57 6.06
CA PRO A 160 -1.40 11.94 6.54
C PRO A 160 -1.97 12.89 5.46
N SER A 161 -2.96 13.70 5.83
CA SER A 161 -3.62 14.65 4.92
C SER A 161 -4.07 14.04 3.58
N PHE A 162 -4.58 12.79 3.62
CA PHE A 162 -5.04 12.03 2.44
C PHE A 162 -3.94 11.60 1.45
N GLY A 163 -2.66 11.90 1.73
CA GLY A 163 -1.51 11.40 0.96
C GLY A 163 -1.05 10.04 1.45
N LEU A 164 -0.52 9.19 0.57
CA LEU A 164 0.11 7.93 0.98
C LEU A 164 1.47 8.21 1.61
N SER A 165 1.69 7.74 2.83
CA SER A 165 2.99 7.72 3.49
C SER A 165 3.32 6.30 3.92
N LEU A 166 4.52 5.85 3.55
CA LEU A 166 5.04 4.52 3.87
C LEU A 166 6.20 4.67 4.86
N GLY A 167 6.26 3.75 5.83
CA GLY A 167 7.34 3.64 6.79
C GLY A 167 7.84 2.20 6.85
N VAL A 168 9.15 1.99 6.73
CA VAL A 168 9.73 0.65 6.86
C VAL A 168 10.10 0.42 8.31
N ILE A 169 9.60 -0.67 8.88
CA ILE A 169 9.93 -1.08 10.24
C ILE A 169 10.90 -2.26 10.19
N PHE A 170 11.99 -2.10 10.91
CA PHE A 170 13.00 -3.11 11.14
C PHE A 170 12.98 -3.58 12.58
N THR A 171 13.36 -4.83 12.82
CA THR A 171 13.44 -5.39 14.17
C THR A 171 14.84 -5.95 14.41
N ASP A 172 15.40 -5.70 15.60
CA ASP A 172 16.67 -6.30 16.05
C ASP A 172 16.47 -7.69 16.70
N ALA A 173 17.55 -8.30 17.17
CA ALA A 173 17.51 -9.59 17.86
C ALA A 173 16.77 -9.56 19.22
N ASN A 174 16.59 -8.37 19.80
CA ASN A 174 15.93 -8.16 21.09
C ASN A 174 14.44 -7.81 20.95
N GLY A 175 13.94 -7.65 19.71
CA GLY A 175 12.56 -7.25 19.43
C GLY A 175 12.32 -5.74 19.42
N ASN A 176 13.37 -4.92 19.42
CA ASN A 176 13.24 -3.47 19.31
C ASN A 176 12.91 -3.07 17.87
N GLU A 177 12.01 -2.12 17.70
CA GLU A 177 11.53 -1.67 16.39
C GLU A 177 12.17 -0.36 15.95
N PHE A 178 12.62 -0.33 14.70
CA PHE A 178 13.33 0.79 14.09
C PHE A 178 12.63 1.25 12.81
N TYR A 179 12.21 2.50 12.79
CA TYR A 179 11.53 3.13 11.66
C TYR A 179 12.54 3.82 10.74
N ILE A 180 12.36 3.66 9.43
CA ILE A 180 13.01 4.48 8.40
C ILE A 180 12.05 4.70 7.22
N SER A 181 12.02 5.92 6.68
CA SER A 181 11.26 6.19 5.44
C SER A 181 11.86 5.41 4.24
N PRO A 182 11.06 4.90 3.30
CA PRO A 182 11.57 4.20 2.11
C PRO A 182 12.64 4.96 1.33
N ASP A 183 12.46 6.25 1.09
CA ASP A 183 13.43 7.06 0.35
C ASP A 183 14.77 7.14 1.08
N SER A 184 14.73 7.32 2.40
CA SER A 184 15.95 7.31 3.23
C SER A 184 16.66 5.96 3.17
N LEU A 185 15.91 4.86 3.24
CA LEU A 185 16.44 3.50 3.13
C LEU A 185 17.11 3.27 1.77
N ILE A 186 16.39 3.50 0.68
CA ILE A 186 16.88 3.31 -0.69
C ILE A 186 18.13 4.13 -0.94
N ASN A 187 18.11 5.42 -0.56
CA ASN A 187 19.27 6.30 -0.73
C ASN A 187 20.46 5.83 0.10
N SER A 188 20.25 5.37 1.33
CA SER A 188 21.33 4.88 2.19
C SER A 188 21.91 3.54 1.71
N VAL A 189 21.10 2.66 1.12
CA VAL A 189 21.62 1.45 0.46
C VAL A 189 22.43 1.81 -0.79
N ALA A 190 21.95 2.77 -1.59
CA ALA A 190 22.62 3.19 -2.82
C ALA A 190 24.02 3.79 -2.60
N ILE A 191 24.22 4.51 -1.49
CA ILE A 191 25.52 5.10 -1.12
C ILE A 191 26.39 4.19 -0.25
N GLY A 192 25.89 3.02 0.17
CA GLY A 192 26.63 2.04 0.96
C GLY A 192 26.62 2.25 2.49
N ASP A 193 25.81 3.18 3.00
CA ASP A 193 25.62 3.40 4.45
C ASP A 193 24.83 2.27 5.12
N ILE A 194 23.99 1.58 4.34
CA ILE A 194 23.26 0.38 4.73
C ILE A 194 23.66 -0.73 3.78
N LEU A 195 24.20 -1.82 4.32
CA LEU A 195 24.59 -2.97 3.52
C LEU A 195 23.43 -3.97 3.46
N SER A 196 23.03 -4.36 2.25
CA SER A 196 22.03 -5.41 2.03
C SER A 196 22.10 -5.96 0.61
N GLU A 197 22.34 -7.26 0.48
CA GLU A 197 22.34 -7.93 -0.84
C GLU A 197 20.96 -7.86 -1.51
N GLN A 198 19.88 -7.89 -0.73
CA GLN A 198 18.51 -7.96 -1.24
C GLN A 198 17.92 -6.60 -1.62
N LEU A 199 18.47 -5.51 -1.06
CA LEU A 199 18.03 -4.15 -1.35
C LEU A 199 18.95 -3.40 -2.32
N THR A 200 20.07 -3.99 -2.72
CA THR A 200 20.99 -3.38 -3.68
C THR A 200 20.30 -3.17 -5.03
N GLY A 201 20.26 -1.93 -5.51
CA GLY A 201 19.62 -1.56 -6.78
C GLY A 201 18.09 -1.47 -6.73
N VAL A 202 17.49 -1.50 -5.54
CA VAL A 202 16.04 -1.38 -5.36
C VAL A 202 15.61 0.08 -5.43
N GLU A 203 14.60 0.37 -6.26
CA GLU A 203 14.03 1.72 -6.44
C GLU A 203 12.74 1.96 -5.65
N SER A 204 12.12 0.91 -5.12
CA SER A 204 10.86 0.98 -4.39
C SER A 204 10.73 -0.21 -3.44
N THR A 205 10.23 0.03 -2.23
CA THR A 205 9.91 -1.03 -1.26
C THR A 205 8.64 -1.80 -1.64
N GLN A 206 7.75 -1.19 -2.42
CA GLN A 206 6.56 -1.81 -2.99
C GLN A 206 6.89 -2.47 -4.35
N SER A 207 6.32 -3.66 -4.60
CA SER A 207 6.45 -4.38 -5.87
C SER A 207 5.84 -3.60 -7.04
N ALA A 208 6.50 -3.65 -8.20
CA ALA A 208 6.04 -2.96 -9.40
C ALA A 208 4.62 -3.39 -9.83
N TRP A 209 4.29 -4.69 -9.70
CA TRP A 209 2.97 -5.19 -10.09
C TRP A 209 1.87 -4.63 -9.17
N SER A 210 2.08 -4.61 -7.85
CA SER A 210 1.06 -4.12 -6.91
C SER A 210 0.89 -2.61 -7.04
N ASN A 211 1.97 -1.88 -7.29
CA ASN A 211 1.94 -0.45 -7.58
C ASN A 211 1.13 -0.18 -8.86
N ASN A 212 1.47 -0.83 -9.97
CA ASN A 212 0.80 -0.64 -11.27
C ASN A 212 -0.69 -0.99 -11.22
N ILE A 213 -1.06 -2.09 -10.56
CA ILE A 213 -2.45 -2.48 -10.42
C ILE A 213 -3.19 -1.51 -9.49
N GLY A 214 -2.58 -1.10 -8.37
CA GLY A 214 -3.15 -0.14 -7.44
C GLY A 214 -3.45 1.22 -8.09
N LEU A 215 -2.62 1.66 -9.05
CA LEU A 215 -2.82 2.89 -9.81
C LEU A 215 -4.12 2.91 -10.62
N LEU A 216 -4.74 1.77 -10.92
CA LEU A 216 -6.05 1.72 -11.58
C LEU A 216 -7.14 2.41 -10.74
N MET A 217 -6.98 2.54 -9.42
CA MET A 217 -7.91 3.29 -8.58
C MET A 217 -7.83 4.81 -8.77
N ALA A 218 -6.82 5.31 -9.46
CA ALA A 218 -6.76 6.70 -9.93
C ALA A 218 -7.63 6.96 -11.16
N TRP A 219 -8.41 5.97 -11.64
CA TRP A 219 -9.29 6.13 -12.80
C TRP A 219 -10.23 7.36 -12.79
N PRO A 220 -10.76 7.85 -11.65
CA PRO A 220 -11.61 9.04 -11.65
C PRO A 220 -10.84 10.31 -12.02
N MET A 221 -9.51 10.29 -11.85
CA MET A 221 -8.62 11.39 -12.22
C MET A 221 -8.19 11.33 -13.68
N LEU A 222 -8.40 10.21 -14.39
CA LEU A 222 -8.01 10.06 -15.80
C LEU A 222 -8.58 11.19 -16.68
N PRO A 223 -9.85 11.61 -16.57
CA PRO A 223 -10.34 12.74 -17.35
C PRO A 223 -9.53 14.01 -17.08
N VAL A 224 -9.27 14.32 -15.81
CA VAL A 224 -8.52 15.53 -15.42
C VAL A 224 -7.09 15.49 -15.99
N ILE A 225 -6.41 14.34 -15.93
CA ILE A 225 -5.05 14.17 -16.46
C ILE A 225 -5.03 14.27 -18.00
N LEU A 226 -6.03 13.72 -18.67
CA LEU A 226 -6.13 13.76 -20.13
C LEU A 226 -6.44 15.17 -20.65
N PHE A 227 -7.26 15.93 -19.91
CA PHE A 227 -7.66 17.29 -20.29
C PHE A 227 -6.73 18.40 -19.76
N SER A 228 -5.83 18.12 -18.81
CA SER A 228 -4.83 19.09 -18.32
C SER A 228 -3.53 19.13 -19.14
N LYS A 229 -3.32 18.13 -20.00
CA LYS A 229 -2.19 18.07 -20.95
C LYS A 229 -2.54 18.61 -22.36
N MET A 230 -3.73 19.19 -22.52
CA MET A 230 -4.13 19.97 -23.70
C MET A 230 -4.08 21.46 -23.36
#